data_AF-A0A6J6QXN0-F1
#
_entry.id   AF-A0A6J6QXN0-F1
#
_cell.length_a   1.000
_cell.length_b   1.000
_cell.length_c   1.000
_cell.angle_alpha   90.00
_cell.angle_beta   90.00
_cell.angle_gamma   90.00
#
_symmetry.space_group_name_H-M   'P 1'
#
loop_
_entity.id
_entity.type
_entity.pdbx_description
1 polymer ?
#
loop_
_entity_poly.entity_id
_entity_poly.type
_entity_poly.pdbx_seq_one_letter_code
_entity_poly.pdbx_strand_id
1 'polypeptide(L)'
;MGATPRIIGDDRTFSYVLYEHGDIRLLITQNDIRAIQLAKAALRAGIDLLVEHAGSPQVTDIRLAGAFGAHIDPTYAMVLGLVPDCPLPGVRSVGNAAGAGAVKALLSNSQRKEMEAAVRKVVKIETATEPRFQDLFVAAMAFPHASAPTPYLAEIITLPPRVEGASDGSGGGQRRRRRA
;
A
#
# COMPACT_ATOMS: atom_id res chain seq x y z
N MET A 1 -20.66 -18.41 -11.46
CA MET A 1 -19.21 -18.42 -11.19
C MET A 1 -18.98 -19.43 -10.06
N GLY A 2 -18.37 -20.59 -10.36
CA GLY A 2 -18.15 -21.63 -9.35
C GLY A 2 -17.00 -21.23 -8.44
N ALA A 3 -17.17 -21.44 -7.12
CA ALA A 3 -16.09 -21.21 -6.16
C ALA A 3 -14.92 -22.16 -6.48
N THR A 4 -13.70 -21.62 -6.56
CA THR A 4 -12.50 -22.43 -6.76
C THR A 4 -12.30 -23.39 -5.58
N PRO A 5 -11.88 -24.65 -5.80
CA PRO A 5 -11.61 -25.58 -4.70
C PRO A 5 -10.44 -25.13 -3.82
N ARG A 6 -9.68 -24.11 -4.25
CA ARG A 6 -8.58 -23.52 -3.48
C ARG A 6 -9.04 -22.64 -2.32
N ILE A 7 -10.32 -22.25 -2.25
CA ILE A 7 -10.85 -21.53 -1.09
C ILE A 7 -11.44 -22.57 -0.14
N ILE A 8 -10.86 -22.67 1.05
CA ILE A 8 -11.27 -23.62 2.09
C ILE A 8 -11.76 -22.86 3.33
N GLY A 9 -12.70 -23.47 4.06
CA GLY A 9 -13.12 -22.95 5.36
C GLY A 9 -12.00 -23.06 6.39
N ASP A 10 -11.86 -22.03 7.22
CA ASP A 10 -10.87 -21.92 8.29
C ASP A 10 -11.53 -21.25 9.50
N ASP A 11 -12.08 -22.07 10.39
CA ASP A 11 -13.00 -21.71 11.47
C ASP A 11 -14.19 -20.84 11.02
N ARG A 12 -14.16 -19.54 11.38
CA ARG A 12 -15.18 -18.54 11.02
C ARG A 12 -14.82 -17.75 9.76
N THR A 13 -13.73 -18.13 9.09
CA THR A 13 -13.15 -17.41 7.96
C THR A 13 -12.79 -18.37 6.82
N PHE A 14 -12.03 -17.87 5.85
CA PHE A 14 -11.57 -18.64 4.70
C PHE A 14 -10.08 -18.46 4.49
N SER A 15 -9.43 -19.53 4.05
CA SER A 15 -8.02 -19.56 3.65
C SER A 15 -7.90 -19.98 2.18
N TYR A 16 -6.85 -19.51 1.51
CA TYR A 16 -6.56 -19.85 0.12
C TYR A 16 -5.38 -20.83 0.04
N VAL A 17 -5.60 -21.99 -0.58
CA VAL A 17 -4.56 -22.99 -0.83
C VAL A 17 -3.71 -22.55 -2.01
N LEU A 18 -2.51 -22.05 -1.71
CA LEU A 18 -1.54 -21.64 -2.73
C LEU A 18 -0.82 -22.86 -3.32
N TYR A 19 -0.43 -23.80 -2.46
CA TYR A 19 0.29 -25.02 -2.82
C TYR A 19 -0.13 -26.18 -1.92
N GLU A 20 -0.24 -27.37 -2.51
CA GLU A 20 -0.51 -28.62 -1.79
C GLU A 20 0.19 -29.79 -2.49
N HIS A 21 0.98 -30.55 -1.74
CA HIS A 21 1.57 -31.81 -2.20
C HIS A 21 1.81 -32.75 -1.01
N GLY A 22 1.08 -33.87 -0.98
CA GLY A 22 1.09 -34.78 0.17
C GLY A 22 0.65 -34.05 1.44
N ASP A 23 1.47 -34.12 2.49
CA ASP A 23 1.21 -33.45 3.77
C ASP A 23 1.66 -31.97 3.80
N ILE A 24 2.31 -31.47 2.74
CA ILE A 24 2.78 -30.08 2.67
C ILE A 24 1.68 -29.21 2.10
N ARG A 25 1.21 -28.25 2.89
CA ARG A 25 0.25 -27.22 2.48
C ARG A 25 0.78 -25.83 2.76
N LEU A 26 0.69 -24.94 1.77
CA LEU A 26 0.95 -23.52 1.92
C LEU A 26 -0.34 -22.74 1.71
N LEU A 27 -0.76 -22.03 2.76
CA LEU A 27 -2.02 -21.32 2.82
C LEU A 27 -1.76 -19.81 2.88
N ILE A 28 -2.69 -19.03 2.34
CA ILE A 28 -2.83 -17.61 2.62
C ILE A 28 -4.06 -17.46 3.50
N THR A 29 -3.86 -17.02 4.73
CA THR A 29 -4.93 -16.86 5.73
C THR A 29 -5.52 -15.45 5.71
N GLN A 30 -6.64 -15.24 6.40
CA GLN A 30 -7.16 -13.88 6.61
C GLN A 30 -6.20 -12.99 7.40
N ASN A 31 -5.43 -13.56 8.33
CA ASN A 31 -4.45 -12.80 9.10
C ASN A 31 -3.30 -12.32 8.20
N ASP A 32 -2.88 -13.13 7.22
CA ASP A 32 -1.87 -12.72 6.23
C ASP A 32 -2.40 -11.59 5.35
N ILE A 33 -3.64 -11.70 4.86
CA ILE A 33 -4.30 -10.63 4.11
C ILE A 33 -4.35 -9.35 4.96
N ARG A 34 -4.73 -9.46 6.23
CA ARG A 34 -4.80 -8.33 7.16
C ARG A 34 -3.44 -7.69 7.39
N ALA A 35 -2.38 -8.48 7.55
CA ALA A 35 -1.02 -7.98 7.71
C ALA A 35 -0.57 -7.18 6.48
N ILE A 36 -0.85 -7.68 5.27
CA ILE A 36 -0.58 -6.96 4.02
C ILE A 36 -1.39 -5.67 3.93
N GLN A 37 -2.68 -5.69 4.28
CA GLN A 37 -3.52 -4.49 4.30
C GLN A 37 -2.94 -3.42 5.23
N LEU A 38 -2.56 -3.78 6.45
CA LEU A 38 -1.99 -2.86 7.43
C LEU A 38 -0.67 -2.25 6.91
N ALA A 39 0.22 -3.09 6.38
CA ALA A 39 1.51 -2.65 5.86
C ALA A 39 1.35 -1.71 4.66
N LYS A 40 0.54 -2.08 3.68
CA LYS A 40 0.34 -1.27 2.48
C LYS A 40 -0.45 0.01 2.76
N ALA A 41 -1.40 -0.03 3.70
CA ALA A 41 -2.15 1.16 4.11
C ALA A 41 -1.26 2.18 4.82
N ALA A 42 -0.34 1.74 5.67
CA ALA A 42 0.62 2.64 6.32
C ALA A 42 1.49 3.38 5.30
N LEU A 43 2.01 2.66 4.31
CA LEU A 43 2.82 3.26 3.25
C LEU A 43 1.99 4.24 2.41
N ARG A 44 0.82 3.80 1.95
CA ARG A 44 -0.06 4.61 1.09
C ARG A 44 -0.56 5.87 1.80
N ALA A 45 -0.97 5.76 3.06
CA ALA A 45 -1.40 6.91 3.86
C ALA A 45 -0.27 7.91 4.08
N GLY A 46 0.96 7.44 4.29
CA GLY A 46 2.14 8.30 4.35
C GLY A 46 2.37 9.05 3.04
N ILE A 47 2.25 8.38 1.89
CA ILE A 47 2.38 9.02 0.58
C ILE A 47 1.28 10.07 0.37
N ASP A 48 0.02 9.70 0.60
CA ASP A 48 -1.12 10.59 0.39
C ASP A 48 -1.02 11.83 1.30
N LEU A 49 -0.57 11.66 2.55
CA LEU A 49 -0.32 12.76 3.48
C LEU A 49 0.77 13.72 2.96
N LEU A 50 1.89 13.19 2.48
CA LEU A 50 2.97 13.99 1.91
C LEU A 50 2.50 14.74 0.65
N VAL A 51 1.68 14.11 -0.18
CA VAL A 51 1.06 14.74 -1.36
C VAL A 51 0.10 15.86 -0.94
N GLU A 52 -0.75 15.65 0.08
CA GLU A 52 -1.62 16.70 0.64
C GLU A 52 -0.79 17.90 1.12
N HIS A 53 0.26 17.67 1.92
CA HIS A 53 1.18 18.72 2.40
C HIS A 53 1.93 19.44 1.27
N ALA A 54 2.18 18.77 0.15
CA ALA A 54 2.80 19.36 -1.03
C ALA A 54 1.81 20.16 -1.91
N GLY A 55 0.55 20.33 -1.50
CA GLY A 55 -0.48 21.02 -2.27
C GLY A 55 -1.20 20.14 -3.28
N SER A 56 -1.21 18.83 -3.06
CA SER A 56 -1.86 17.82 -3.91
C SER A 56 -1.42 17.82 -5.39
N PRO A 57 -0.10 17.79 -5.68
CA PRO A 57 0.37 17.70 -7.06
C PRO A 57 0.00 16.35 -7.69
N GLN A 58 -0.09 16.33 -9.02
CA GLN A 58 -0.19 15.07 -9.75
C GLN A 58 1.12 14.28 -9.62
N VAL A 59 1.03 13.06 -9.10
CA VAL A 59 2.17 12.14 -9.01
C VAL A 59 2.34 11.42 -10.35
N THR A 60 3.51 11.55 -10.96
CA THR A 60 3.81 10.98 -12.28
C THR A 60 5.04 10.08 -12.32
N ASP A 61 5.91 10.14 -11.30
CA ASP A 61 7.13 9.33 -11.19
C ASP A 61 7.22 8.77 -9.76
N ILE A 62 7.25 7.44 -9.65
CA ILE A 62 7.33 6.70 -8.39
C ILE A 62 8.53 5.75 -8.46
N ARG A 63 9.51 5.99 -7.58
CA ARG A 63 10.75 5.21 -7.51
C ARG A 63 10.75 4.35 -6.26
N LEU A 64 10.64 3.04 -6.46
CA LEU A 64 10.63 2.06 -5.37
C LEU A 64 12.05 1.59 -5.08
N ALA A 65 12.56 1.94 -3.90
CA ALA A 65 13.87 1.52 -3.41
C ALA A 65 13.75 0.39 -2.37
N GLY A 66 14.87 -0.27 -2.11
CA GLY A 66 14.99 -1.33 -1.10
C GLY A 66 14.58 -2.71 -1.64
N ALA A 67 14.76 -3.74 -0.79
CA ALA A 67 14.54 -5.13 -1.19
C ALA A 67 13.10 -5.42 -1.65
N PHE A 68 12.13 -4.74 -1.05
CA PHE A 68 10.72 -4.86 -1.45
C PHE A 68 10.45 -4.19 -2.80
N GLY A 69 11.01 -2.98 -3.02
CA GLY A 69 10.89 -2.28 -4.29
C GLY A 69 11.63 -2.95 -5.44
N ALA A 70 12.70 -3.71 -5.15
CA ALA A 70 13.56 -4.36 -6.13
C ALA A 70 12.82 -5.34 -7.06
N HIS A 71 11.80 -6.04 -6.55
CA HIS A 71 11.17 -7.18 -7.23
C HIS A 71 9.66 -7.05 -7.42
N ILE A 72 9.06 -5.94 -6.98
CA ILE A 72 7.62 -5.75 -7.12
C ILE A 72 7.27 -5.31 -8.54
N ASP A 73 6.29 -5.99 -9.14
CA ASP A 73 5.72 -5.58 -10.41
C ASP A 73 4.93 -4.26 -10.23
N PRO A 74 5.18 -3.23 -11.05
CA PRO A 74 4.48 -1.96 -10.97
C PRO A 74 2.95 -2.07 -11.03
N THR A 75 2.42 -2.95 -11.89
CA THR A 75 0.98 -3.17 -12.04
C THR A 75 0.42 -3.78 -10.76
N TYR A 76 1.08 -4.81 -10.20
CA TYR A 76 0.61 -5.41 -8.94
C TYR A 76 0.75 -4.47 -7.75
N ALA A 77 1.75 -3.58 -7.73
CA ALA A 77 1.85 -2.53 -6.72
C ALA A 77 0.64 -1.56 -6.77
N MET A 78 0.19 -1.20 -7.97
CA MET A 78 -1.00 -0.37 -8.17
C MET A 78 -2.30 -1.11 -7.82
N VAL A 79 -2.44 -2.39 -8.23
CA VAL A 79 -3.60 -3.24 -7.85
C VAL A 79 -3.69 -3.41 -6.34
N LEU A 80 -2.55 -3.62 -5.66
CA LEU A 80 -2.51 -3.69 -4.20
C LEU A 80 -2.85 -2.34 -3.56
N GLY A 81 -2.71 -1.24 -4.29
CA GLY A 81 -2.85 0.12 -3.78
C GLY A 81 -1.71 0.55 -2.88
N LEU A 82 -0.52 -0.03 -3.09
CA LEU A 82 0.70 0.31 -2.37
C LEU A 82 1.15 1.75 -2.66
N VAL A 83 0.90 2.20 -3.89
CA VAL A 83 1.28 3.52 -4.43
C VAL A 83 0.06 4.19 -5.07
N PRO A 84 0.03 5.53 -5.19
CA PRO A 84 -1.02 6.22 -5.94
C PRO A 84 -1.03 5.81 -7.41
N ASP A 85 -2.21 5.96 -8.01
CA ASP A 85 -2.39 5.69 -9.44
C ASP A 85 -1.63 6.73 -10.26
N CYS A 86 -0.76 6.27 -11.16
CA CYS A 86 -0.02 7.12 -12.08
C CYS A 86 0.26 6.36 -13.38
N PRO A 87 0.72 7.02 -14.44
CA PRO A 87 1.12 6.33 -15.66
C PRO A 87 2.13 5.22 -15.36
N LEU A 88 1.88 4.00 -15.85
CA LEU A 88 2.70 2.82 -15.55
C LEU A 88 4.20 3.02 -15.83
N PRO A 89 4.64 3.69 -16.92
CA PRO A 89 6.06 3.98 -17.14
C PRO A 89 6.72 4.82 -16.04
N GLY A 90 5.91 5.53 -15.25
CA GLY A 90 6.34 6.32 -14.10
C GLY A 90 6.66 5.49 -12.85
N VAL A 91 6.18 4.26 -12.74
CA VAL A 91 6.41 3.39 -11.57
C VAL A 91 7.55 2.43 -11.86
N ARG A 92 8.68 2.59 -11.16
CA ARG A 92 9.85 1.72 -11.37
C ARG A 92 10.66 1.45 -10.11
N SER A 93 11.27 0.28 -10.09
CA SER A 93 12.29 -0.08 -9.10
C SER A 93 13.60 0.66 -9.36
N VAL A 94 14.24 1.11 -8.29
CA VAL A 94 15.61 1.67 -8.32
C VAL A 94 16.60 0.84 -7.50
N GLY A 95 16.18 -0.32 -6.99
CA GLY A 95 17.01 -1.24 -6.22
C GLY A 95 17.54 -0.66 -4.91
N ASN A 96 18.76 -1.03 -4.53
CA ASN A 96 19.39 -0.57 -3.28
C ASN A 96 19.94 0.86 -3.41
N ALA A 97 19.05 1.85 -3.34
CA ALA A 97 19.40 3.26 -3.42
C ALA A 97 20.36 3.71 -2.30
N ALA A 98 20.24 3.15 -1.10
CA ALA A 98 21.12 3.48 0.02
C ALA A 98 22.57 3.04 -0.25
N GLY A 99 22.76 1.81 -0.74
CA GLY A 99 24.08 1.29 -1.14
C GLY A 99 24.69 2.09 -2.30
N ALA A 100 23.90 2.39 -3.33
CA ALA A 100 24.35 3.25 -4.43
C ALA A 100 24.73 4.65 -3.95
N GLY A 101 23.97 5.22 -3.01
CA GLY A 101 24.27 6.50 -2.38
C GLY A 101 25.58 6.49 -1.59
N ALA A 102 25.83 5.42 -0.82
CA ALA A 102 27.06 5.26 -0.04
C ALA A 102 28.31 5.20 -0.95
N VAL A 103 28.24 4.46 -2.06
CA VAL A 103 29.32 4.40 -3.05
C VAL A 103 29.58 5.78 -3.67
N LYS A 104 28.52 6.49 -4.08
CA LYS A 104 28.64 7.87 -4.61
C LYS A 104 29.28 8.83 -3.61
N ALA A 105 28.86 8.78 -2.35
CA ALA A 105 29.43 9.60 -1.29
C ALA A 105 30.91 9.25 -1.01
N LEU A 106 31.31 7.98 -1.15
CA LEU A 106 32.69 7.54 -0.97
C LEU A 106 33.59 7.97 -2.12
N LEU A 107 33.13 7.80 -3.36
CA LEU A 107 33.95 7.99 -4.57
C LEU A 107 33.94 9.43 -5.11
N SER A 108 32.99 10.27 -4.68
CA SER A 108 32.86 11.64 -5.20
C SER A 108 32.57 12.67 -4.11
N ASN A 109 33.55 13.57 -3.90
CA ASN A 109 33.41 14.70 -2.98
C ASN A 109 32.31 15.68 -3.42
N SER A 110 32.10 15.87 -4.73
CA SER A 110 31.05 16.78 -5.22
C SER A 110 29.66 16.20 -4.95
N GLN A 111 29.46 14.90 -5.23
CA GLN A 111 28.19 14.22 -4.94
C GLN A 111 27.91 14.12 -3.44
N ARG A 112 28.95 13.92 -2.62
CA ARG A 112 28.81 13.97 -1.16
C ARG A 112 28.29 15.34 -0.69
N LYS A 113 28.89 16.43 -1.17
CA LYS A 113 28.44 17.80 -0.85
C LYS A 113 27.01 18.06 -1.32
N GLU A 114 26.64 17.57 -2.50
CA GLU A 114 25.27 17.65 -3.00
C GLU A 114 24.28 16.95 -2.06
N MET A 115 24.60 15.73 -1.61
CA MET A 115 23.78 14.99 -0.64
C MET A 115 23.65 15.74 0.70
N GLU A 116 24.76 16.24 1.24
CA GLU A 116 24.76 17.04 2.48
C GLU A 116 23.89 18.30 2.36
N ALA A 117 23.92 18.95 1.20
CA ALA A 117 23.07 20.12 0.92
C ALA A 117 21.59 19.73 0.75
N ALA A 118 21.31 18.58 0.13
CA ALA A 118 19.94 18.09 -0.08
C ALA A 118 19.27 17.71 1.25
N VAL A 119 19.97 17.01 2.14
CA VAL A 119 19.45 16.59 3.46
C VAL A 119 18.98 17.79 4.28
N ARG A 120 19.67 18.94 4.19
CA ARG A 120 19.28 20.18 4.91
C ARG A 120 17.94 20.78 4.45
N LYS A 121 17.43 20.37 3.29
CA LYS A 121 16.15 20.83 2.73
C LYS A 121 15.00 19.86 3.04
N VAL A 122 15.28 18.71 3.65
CA VAL A 122 14.25 17.71 3.97
C VAL A 122 13.43 18.21 5.14
N VAL A 123 12.11 18.29 4.94
CA VAL A 123 11.14 18.57 6.00
C VAL A 123 10.56 17.24 6.49
N LYS A 124 10.70 16.97 7.79
CA LYS A 124 10.12 15.77 8.41
C LYS A 124 8.65 16.06 8.75
N ILE A 125 7.76 15.19 8.28
CA ILE A 125 6.35 15.14 8.69
C ILE A 125 6.17 13.96 9.63
N GLU A 126 5.69 14.21 10.85
CA GLU A 126 5.50 13.17 11.87
C GLU A 126 4.08 12.61 11.81
N THR A 127 3.92 11.49 11.13
CA THR A 127 2.62 10.83 10.90
C THR A 127 1.80 10.60 12.17
N ALA A 128 2.45 10.32 13.31
CA ALA A 128 1.77 10.09 14.58
C ALA A 128 1.04 11.33 15.13
N THR A 129 1.44 12.53 14.72
CA THR A 129 0.83 13.81 15.14
C THR A 129 -0.10 14.41 14.10
N GLU A 130 -0.17 13.82 12.91
CA GLU A 130 -0.95 14.33 11.79
C GLU A 130 -2.41 13.87 11.88
N PRO A 131 -3.39 14.77 12.08
CA PRO A 131 -4.79 14.38 12.26
C PRO A 131 -5.37 13.61 11.07
N ARG A 132 -4.87 13.90 9.87
CA ARG A 132 -5.30 13.28 8.60
C ARG A 132 -4.83 11.84 8.44
N PHE A 133 -3.78 11.42 9.14
CA PHE A 133 -3.13 10.13 8.89
C PHE A 133 -4.08 8.95 9.11
N GLN A 134 -4.89 8.99 10.18
CA GLN A 134 -5.82 7.90 10.49
C GLN A 134 -6.90 7.74 9.41
N ASP A 135 -7.44 8.84 8.90
CA ASP A 135 -8.47 8.82 7.84
C ASP A 135 -7.89 8.26 6.54
N LEU A 136 -6.69 8.73 6.16
CA LEU A 136 -5.96 8.24 5.00
C LEU A 136 -5.62 6.75 5.13
N PHE A 137 -5.20 6.32 6.32
CA PHE A 137 -4.91 4.91 6.62
C PHE A 137 -6.14 4.03 6.45
N VAL A 138 -7.28 4.41 7.03
CA VAL A 138 -8.53 3.64 6.90
C VAL A 138 -8.97 3.55 5.44
N ALA A 139 -8.90 4.65 4.68
CA ALA A 139 -9.25 4.64 3.27
C ALA A 139 -8.31 3.75 2.43
N ALA A 140 -7.03 3.72 2.80
CA ALA A 140 -6.00 2.90 2.17
C ALA A 140 -6.06 1.40 2.54
N MET A 141 -6.91 0.97 3.49
CA MET A 141 -7.07 -0.46 3.83
C MET A 141 -7.77 -1.27 2.75
N ALA A 142 -8.66 -0.66 1.96
CA ALA A 142 -9.35 -1.32 0.86
C ALA A 142 -8.40 -1.55 -0.32
N PHE A 143 -8.63 -2.56 -1.17
CA PHE A 143 -7.84 -2.80 -2.38
C PHE A 143 -8.54 -2.22 -3.63
N PRO A 144 -7.89 -1.39 -4.46
CA PRO A 144 -6.61 -0.71 -4.19
C PRO A 144 -6.75 0.42 -3.14
N HIS A 145 -7.91 1.10 -3.12
CA HIS A 145 -8.25 2.16 -2.17
C HIS A 145 -9.78 2.33 -2.10
N ALA A 146 -10.31 2.81 -0.97
CA ALA A 146 -11.75 2.92 -0.77
C ALA A 146 -12.41 3.95 -1.72
N SER A 147 -11.78 5.12 -1.86
CA SER A 147 -12.33 6.26 -2.60
C SER A 147 -11.47 6.79 -3.74
N ALA A 148 -10.16 6.51 -3.77
CA ALA A 148 -9.26 7.12 -4.75
C ALA A 148 -9.59 6.58 -6.16
N PRO A 149 -9.62 7.45 -7.18
CA PRO A 149 -9.81 7.03 -8.56
C PRO A 149 -8.54 6.33 -9.06
N THR A 150 -8.71 5.37 -9.96
CA THR A 150 -7.60 4.62 -10.58
C THR A 150 -7.75 4.54 -12.10
N PRO A 151 -7.81 5.70 -12.82
CA PRO A 151 -7.99 5.73 -14.26
C PRO A 151 -6.88 4.98 -15.02
N TYR A 152 -5.61 5.12 -14.62
CA TYR A 152 -4.50 4.47 -15.30
C TYR A 152 -4.54 2.95 -15.09
N LEU A 153 -4.84 2.51 -13.86
CA LEU A 153 -5.01 1.08 -13.60
C LEU A 153 -6.16 0.46 -14.40
N ALA A 154 -7.27 1.18 -14.57
CA ALA A 154 -8.45 0.70 -15.30
C ALA A 154 -8.18 0.49 -16.80
N GLU A 155 -7.19 1.18 -17.38
CA GLU A 155 -6.72 0.96 -18.75
C GLU A 155 -5.91 -0.35 -18.90
N ILE A 156 -5.34 -0.85 -17.80
CA ILE A 156 -4.40 -1.99 -17.80
C ILE A 156 -5.11 -3.28 -17.37
N ILE A 157 -6.02 -3.20 -16.40
CA ILE A 157 -6.70 -4.36 -15.83
C ILE A 157 -8.17 -4.09 -15.53
N THR A 158 -9.01 -5.09 -15.80
CA THR A 158 -10.41 -5.09 -15.38
C THR A 158 -10.53 -5.43 -13.90
N LEU A 159 -10.82 -4.44 -13.07
CA LEU A 159 -11.08 -4.63 -11.65
C LEU A 159 -12.50 -5.19 -11.41
N PRO A 160 -12.70 -6.01 -10.36
CA PRO A 160 -14.03 -6.42 -9.96
C PRO A 160 -14.87 -5.20 -9.55
N PRO A 161 -16.21 -5.26 -9.72
CA PRO A 161 -17.09 -4.18 -9.29
C PRO A 161 -16.94 -3.93 -7.78
N ARG A 162 -16.94 -2.66 -7.38
CA ARG A 162 -16.92 -2.29 -5.96
C ARG A 162 -18.18 -2.80 -5.28
N VAL A 163 -18.02 -3.53 -4.18
CA VAL A 163 -19.13 -3.94 -3.32
C VAL A 163 -19.44 -2.77 -2.38
N GLU A 164 -20.59 -2.12 -2.59
CA GLU A 164 -21.06 -1.05 -1.70
C GLU A 164 -21.40 -1.64 -0.30
N GLY A 165 -20.83 -1.07 0.76
CA GLY A 165 -21.15 -1.43 2.15
C GLY A 165 -20.07 -2.15 2.97
N ALA A 166 -18.90 -2.48 2.42
CA ALA A 166 -17.83 -3.16 3.17
C ALA A 166 -17.07 -2.27 4.17
N SER A 167 -17.39 -0.98 4.27
CA SER A 167 -16.77 -0.01 5.19
C SER A 167 -17.43 0.10 6.57
N ASP A 168 -18.58 -0.55 6.81
CA ASP A 168 -19.32 -0.40 8.08
C ASP A 168 -18.89 -1.38 9.18
N GLY A 169 -17.57 -1.48 9.39
CA GLY A 169 -16.97 -2.24 10.49
C GLY A 169 -16.90 -1.49 11.83
N SER A 170 -17.33 -0.22 11.90
CA SER A 170 -17.31 0.59 13.12
C SER A 170 -18.71 1.01 13.57
N GLY A 171 -19.61 0.03 13.73
CA GLY A 171 -20.91 0.24 14.36
C GLY A 171 -20.82 0.10 15.89
N GLY A 172 -20.54 1.21 16.58
CA GLY A 172 -20.63 1.28 18.04
C GLY A 172 -22.01 0.84 18.54
N GLY A 173 -22.04 -0.12 19.46
CA GLY A 173 -23.25 -0.67 20.03
C GLY A 173 -24.09 0.39 20.74
N GLN A 174 -25.18 0.83 20.11
CA GLN A 174 -26.25 1.54 20.81
C GLN A 174 -27.00 0.55 21.72
N ARG A 175 -26.64 0.56 23.00
CA ARG A 175 -27.45 -0.01 24.09
C ARG A 175 -28.87 0.55 24.03
N ARG A 176 -29.82 -0.25 23.53
CA ARG A 176 -31.26 -0.05 23.76
C ARG A 176 -31.52 -0.12 25.26
N ARG A 177 -31.64 1.05 25.91
CA ARG A 177 -32.24 1.17 27.24
C ARG A 177 -33.72 0.80 27.13
N ARG A 178 -34.09 -0.39 27.62
CA ARG A 178 -35.47 -0.69 28.02
C ARG A 178 -35.83 0.28 29.15
N ARG A 179 -36.86 1.11 28.94
CA ARG A 179 -37.58 1.75 30.04
C ARG A 179 -38.71 0.82 30.48
N ALA A 180 -38.85 0.75 31.80
CA ALA A 180 -39.98 0.19 32.52
C ALA A 180 -41.29 0.89 32.14
#